data_AF-A0A1F8LK94-F1
#
_entry.id   AF-A0A1F8LK94-F1
#
_cell.length_a   1.000
_cell.length_b   1.000
_cell.length_c   1.000
_cell.angle_alpha   90.00
_cell.angle_beta   90.00
_cell.angle_gamma   90.00
#
_symmetry.space_group_name_H-M   'P 1'
#
loop_
_entity.id
_entity.type
_entity.pdbx_description
1 polymer ?
#
loop_
_entity_poly.entity_id
_entity_poly.type
_entity_poly.pdbx_seq_one_letter_code
_entity_poly.pdbx_strand_id
1 'polypeptide(L)'
;MQMNPNLSRRHHAILALTFAYLIVSSAGAGVAIGRGLPAEAMGLLQSDNEIWIEFMVGGGTALSPTVWLLALMAVAATASFRTDRAGRVATLLLSGLGAVTVIGALAEPITWRSITPETFDPLYLSLSVLLVAVPAALALVAFSEFRARRAHGARAKAL
;
A
#
# COMPACT_ATOMS: atom_id res chain seq x y z
N MET A 1 18.02 12.11 -24.03
CA MET A 1 17.01 12.85 -23.25
C MET A 1 17.35 12.64 -21.77
N GLN A 2 18.01 13.60 -21.11
CA GLN A 2 18.40 13.46 -19.70
C GLN A 2 17.15 13.57 -18.82
N MET A 3 16.90 12.55 -18.00
CA MET A 3 15.76 12.52 -17.08
C MET A 3 16.04 13.49 -15.93
N ASN A 4 15.07 14.36 -15.59
CA ASN A 4 15.22 15.31 -14.47
C ASN A 4 15.61 14.53 -13.20
N PRO A 5 16.69 14.91 -12.49
CA PRO A 5 17.18 14.16 -11.33
C PRO A 5 16.12 14.02 -10.22
N ASN A 6 15.15 14.94 -10.14
CA ASN A 6 14.05 14.86 -9.20
C ASN A 6 13.02 13.77 -9.56
N LEU A 7 12.77 13.50 -10.85
CA LEU A 7 11.90 12.39 -11.30
C LEU A 7 12.54 11.05 -10.96
N SER A 8 13.86 10.94 -11.18
CA SER A 8 14.63 9.75 -10.81
C SER A 8 14.48 9.44 -9.31
N ARG A 9 14.70 10.41 -8.42
CA ARG A 9 14.55 10.20 -6.96
C ARG A 9 13.15 9.72 -6.56
N ARG A 10 12.09 10.26 -7.18
CA ARG A 10 10.70 9.85 -6.89
C ARG A 10 10.39 8.44 -7.33
N HIS A 11 10.91 7.99 -8.48
CA HIS A 11 10.74 6.59 -8.90
C HIS A 11 11.43 5.61 -7.95
N HIS A 12 12.65 5.94 -7.52
CA HIS A 12 13.35 5.13 -6.51
C HIS A 12 12.58 5.10 -5.20
N ALA A 13 12.02 6.24 -4.77
CA ALA A 13 11.17 6.31 -3.59
C ALA A 13 9.89 5.46 -3.73
N ILE A 14 9.21 5.51 -4.89
CA ILE A 14 8.04 4.66 -5.17
C ILE A 14 8.42 3.18 -5.05
N LEU A 15 9.51 2.74 -5.68
CA LEU A 15 9.96 1.35 -5.55
C LEU A 15 10.31 0.97 -4.12
N ALA A 16 11.07 1.81 -3.43
CA ALA A 16 11.50 1.54 -2.06
C ALA A 16 10.29 1.42 -1.13
N LEU A 17 9.31 2.32 -1.27
CA LEU A 17 8.08 2.32 -0.47
C LEU A 17 7.19 1.12 -0.82
N THR A 18 7.03 0.79 -2.10
CA THR A 18 6.30 -0.42 -2.50
C THR A 18 6.97 -1.66 -1.92
N PHE A 19 8.30 -1.80 -2.05
CA PHE A 19 9.02 -2.96 -1.54
C PHE A 19 8.95 -3.06 -0.01
N ALA A 20 9.11 -1.94 0.70
CA ALA A 20 8.92 -1.88 2.14
C ALA A 20 7.50 -2.30 2.53
N TYR A 21 6.48 -1.83 1.81
CA TYR A 21 5.10 -2.18 2.06
C TYR A 21 4.82 -3.67 1.83
N LEU A 22 5.38 -4.26 0.76
CA LEU A 22 5.27 -5.70 0.49
C LEU A 22 5.88 -6.53 1.63
N ILE A 23 7.08 -6.17 2.11
CA ILE A 23 7.73 -6.85 3.24
C ILE A 23 6.88 -6.78 4.50
N VAL A 24 6.42 -5.57 4.86
CA VAL A 24 5.62 -5.36 6.07
C VAL A 24 4.30 -6.12 5.98
N SER A 25 3.64 -6.10 4.81
CA SER A 25 2.40 -6.85 4.58
C SER A 25 2.62 -8.36 4.66
N SER A 26 3.71 -8.89 4.09
CA SER A 26 4.04 -10.32 4.20
C SER A 26 4.31 -10.73 5.65
N ALA A 27 5.03 -9.91 6.42
CA ALA A 27 5.24 -10.14 7.85
C ALA A 27 3.93 -10.10 8.63
N GLY A 28 3.07 -9.10 8.34
CA GLY A 28 1.74 -8.96 8.92
C GLY A 28 0.84 -10.16 8.61
N ALA A 29 0.82 -10.62 7.37
CA ALA A 29 0.09 -11.82 6.96
C ALA A 29 0.56 -13.07 7.73
N GLY A 30 1.88 -13.26 7.85
CA GLY A 30 2.44 -14.38 8.61
C GLY A 30 2.03 -14.37 10.09
N VAL A 31 2.08 -13.19 10.71
CA VAL A 31 1.61 -13.01 12.10
C VAL A 31 0.11 -13.25 12.22
N ALA A 32 -0.70 -12.70 11.29
CA ALA A 32 -2.15 -12.84 11.32
C ALA A 32 -2.60 -14.30 11.12
N ILE A 33 -2.02 -15.01 10.15
CA ILE A 33 -2.30 -16.43 9.93
C ILE A 33 -1.86 -17.25 11.13
N GLY A 34 -0.65 -17.04 11.64
CA GLY A 34 -0.12 -17.79 12.79
C GLY A 34 -0.89 -17.56 14.09
N ARG A 35 -1.55 -16.40 14.25
CA ARG A 35 -2.33 -16.04 15.44
C ARG A 35 -3.84 -16.10 15.25
N GLY A 36 -4.33 -16.57 14.10
CA GLY A 36 -5.77 -16.72 13.88
C GLY A 36 -6.52 -15.39 13.76
N LEU A 37 -5.91 -14.36 13.15
CA LEU A 37 -6.47 -13.00 13.04
C LEU A 37 -7.10 -12.75 11.65
N PRO A 38 -8.42 -12.96 11.47
CA PRO A 38 -9.12 -12.63 10.23
C PRO A 38 -9.21 -11.11 10.03
N ALA A 39 -9.53 -10.67 8.81
CA ALA A 39 -9.86 -9.28 8.58
C ALA A 39 -11.17 -8.92 9.30
N GLU A 40 -11.16 -7.81 10.05
CA GLU A 40 -12.32 -7.33 10.81
C GLU A 40 -12.69 -5.89 10.41
N ALA A 41 -12.19 -5.38 9.27
CA ALA A 41 -12.41 -3.99 8.84
C ALA A 41 -13.88 -3.57 8.98
N MET A 42 -14.14 -2.67 9.94
CA MET A 42 -15.48 -2.17 10.31
C MET A 42 -16.54 -3.27 10.57
N GLY A 43 -16.14 -4.50 10.90
CA GLY A 43 -17.04 -5.65 11.05
C GLY A 43 -17.66 -6.16 9.74
N LEU A 44 -17.18 -5.71 8.58
CA LEU A 44 -17.78 -6.00 7.27
C LEU A 44 -17.11 -7.17 6.53
N LEU A 45 -15.87 -7.52 6.90
CA LEU A 45 -15.06 -8.54 6.21
C LEU A 45 -15.03 -9.90 6.95
N GLN A 46 -16.03 -10.17 7.79
CA GLN A 46 -16.14 -11.47 8.45
C GLN A 46 -16.44 -12.56 7.43
N SER A 47 -15.61 -13.59 7.44
CA SER A 47 -15.72 -14.77 6.60
C SER A 47 -15.46 -16.00 7.45
N ASP A 48 -16.21 -17.07 7.20
CA ASP A 48 -16.03 -18.37 7.86
C ASP A 48 -14.88 -19.20 7.24
N ASN A 49 -14.21 -18.66 6.22
CA ASN A 49 -13.10 -19.34 5.56
C ASN A 49 -11.82 -19.34 6.41
N GLU A 50 -10.93 -20.27 6.09
CA GLU A 50 -9.57 -20.28 6.65
C GLU A 50 -8.82 -18.98 6.26
N ILE A 51 -8.09 -18.40 7.22
CA ILE A 51 -7.45 -17.08 7.07
C ILE A 51 -6.45 -17.05 5.90
N TRP A 52 -5.79 -18.18 5.60
CA TRP A 52 -4.89 -18.24 4.45
C TRP A 52 -5.65 -18.11 3.12
N ILE A 53 -6.89 -18.62 3.03
CA ILE A 53 -7.76 -18.45 1.85
C ILE A 53 -8.16 -16.98 1.73
N GLU A 54 -8.55 -16.37 2.84
CA GLU A 54 -8.89 -14.94 2.89
C GLU A 54 -7.71 -14.06 2.47
N PHE A 55 -6.48 -14.42 2.86
CA PHE A 55 -5.27 -13.75 2.41
C PHE A 55 -5.01 -13.96 0.90
N MET A 56 -5.23 -15.16 0.36
CA MET A 56 -4.97 -15.44 -1.06
C MET A 56 -5.97 -14.75 -1.99
N VAL A 57 -7.27 -14.91 -1.72
CA VAL A 57 -8.34 -14.58 -2.68
C VAL A 57 -9.50 -13.77 -2.09
N GLY A 58 -9.58 -13.63 -0.76
CA GLY A 58 -10.72 -13.02 -0.07
C GLY A 58 -10.56 -11.54 0.28
N GLY A 59 -10.82 -11.18 1.54
CA GLY A 59 -10.74 -9.82 2.06
C GLY A 59 -9.35 -9.41 2.58
N GLY A 60 -8.47 -10.37 2.82
CA GLY A 60 -7.17 -10.18 3.46
C GLY A 60 -7.14 -10.71 4.89
N THR A 61 -6.32 -10.10 5.72
CA THR A 61 -6.16 -10.43 7.15
C THR A 61 -6.15 -9.15 7.97
N ALA A 62 -6.21 -9.25 9.30
CA ALA A 62 -6.13 -8.08 10.19
C ALA A 62 -4.87 -7.21 9.97
N LEU A 63 -3.78 -7.78 9.44
CA LEU A 63 -2.47 -7.13 9.30
C LEU A 63 -1.90 -7.18 7.87
N SER A 64 -2.71 -7.53 6.88
CA SER A 64 -2.27 -7.52 5.48
C SER A 64 -3.46 -7.53 4.54
N PRO A 65 -3.43 -6.77 3.44
CA PRO A 65 -4.38 -6.97 2.36
C PRO A 65 -4.13 -8.33 1.68
N THR A 66 -5.01 -8.67 0.75
CA THR A 66 -4.86 -9.88 -0.08
C THR A 66 -3.63 -9.88 -0.97
N VAL A 67 -3.20 -11.08 -1.34
CA VAL A 67 -2.10 -11.30 -2.29
C VAL A 67 -2.35 -10.63 -3.64
N TRP A 68 -3.58 -10.65 -4.16
CA TRP A 68 -3.87 -10.02 -5.45
C TRP A 68 -3.71 -8.50 -5.40
N LEU A 69 -4.02 -7.84 -4.27
CA LEU A 69 -3.77 -6.42 -4.07
C LEU A 69 -2.26 -6.12 -4.00
N LEU A 70 -1.50 -6.96 -3.29
CA LEU A 70 -0.04 -6.85 -3.21
C LEU A 70 0.60 -7.02 -4.60
N ALA A 71 0.13 -8.00 -5.39
CA ALA A 71 0.56 -8.22 -6.76
C ALA A 71 0.23 -7.02 -7.67
N LEU A 72 -0.98 -6.46 -7.53
CA LEU A 72 -1.38 -5.26 -8.27
C LEU A 72 -0.49 -4.06 -7.95
N MET A 73 -0.14 -3.84 -6.67
CA MET A 73 0.82 -2.80 -6.28
C MET A 73 2.20 -3.03 -6.89
N ALA A 74 2.70 -4.27 -6.91
CA ALA A 74 3.99 -4.59 -7.53
C ALA A 74 4.00 -4.33 -9.04
N VAL A 75 2.94 -4.74 -9.75
CA VAL A 75 2.77 -4.50 -11.19
C VAL A 75 2.61 -3.01 -11.48
N ALA A 76 1.85 -2.27 -10.68
CA ALA A 76 1.69 -0.83 -10.85
C ALA A 76 3.02 -0.09 -10.58
N ALA A 77 3.81 -0.52 -9.59
CA ALA A 77 5.12 0.04 -9.30
C ALA A 77 6.09 -0.13 -10.48
N THR A 78 6.16 -1.31 -11.08
CA THR A 78 7.01 -1.54 -12.27
C THR A 78 6.49 -0.78 -13.49
N ALA A 79 5.18 -0.78 -13.74
CA ALA A 79 4.57 -0.02 -14.84
C ALA A 79 4.76 1.50 -14.69
N SER A 80 4.90 2.00 -13.46
CA SER A 80 5.13 3.44 -13.20
C SER A 80 6.40 3.99 -13.85
N PHE A 81 7.39 3.14 -14.16
CA PHE A 81 8.64 3.56 -14.84
C PHE A 81 8.42 4.03 -16.28
N ARG A 82 7.30 3.65 -16.89
CA ARG A 82 7.00 4.07 -18.25
C ARG A 82 6.78 5.58 -18.30
N THR A 83 7.29 6.24 -19.33
CA THR A 83 7.13 7.70 -19.52
C THR A 83 5.82 8.08 -20.22
N ASP A 84 5.08 7.08 -20.71
CA ASP A 84 3.87 7.24 -21.51
C ASP A 84 2.60 7.44 -20.66
N ARG A 85 1.43 7.31 -21.31
CA ARG A 85 0.15 7.37 -20.61
C ARG A 85 -0.03 6.21 -19.61
N ALA A 86 0.46 5.02 -19.91
CA ALA A 86 0.34 3.86 -19.04
C ALA A 86 1.11 4.07 -17.73
N GLY A 87 2.33 4.62 -17.78
CA GLY A 87 3.08 4.92 -16.55
C GLY A 87 2.40 5.97 -15.68
N ARG A 88 1.77 6.99 -16.28
CA ARG A 88 0.97 7.97 -15.52
C ARG A 88 -0.24 7.34 -14.82
N VAL A 89 -0.96 6.45 -15.51
CA VAL A 89 -2.09 5.72 -14.93
C VAL A 89 -1.61 4.82 -13.80
N ALA A 90 -0.48 4.12 -13.98
CA ALA A 90 0.11 3.27 -12.94
C ALA A 90 0.52 4.08 -11.69
N THR A 91 1.12 5.26 -11.86
CA THR A 91 1.44 6.15 -10.74
C THR A 91 0.17 6.62 -10.00
N LEU A 92 -0.89 6.97 -10.74
CA LEU A 92 -2.16 7.36 -10.11
C LEU A 92 -2.81 6.18 -9.38
N LEU A 93 -2.73 4.98 -9.95
CA LEU A 93 -3.22 3.76 -9.33
C LEU A 93 -2.49 3.46 -8.02
N LEU A 94 -1.16 3.58 -7.98
CA LEU A 94 -0.38 3.43 -6.73
C LEU A 94 -0.80 4.44 -5.66
N SER A 95 -1.11 5.66 -6.09
CA SER A 95 -1.63 6.68 -5.17
C SER A 95 -2.98 6.27 -4.56
N GLY A 96 -3.91 5.80 -5.39
CA GLY A 96 -5.20 5.31 -4.94
C GLY A 96 -5.09 4.06 -4.05
N LEU A 97 -4.30 3.08 -4.47
CA LEU A 97 -4.07 1.85 -3.69
C LEU A 97 -3.46 2.16 -2.33
N GLY A 98 -2.44 3.02 -2.27
CA GLY A 98 -1.86 3.45 -0.99
C GLY A 98 -2.88 4.11 -0.07
N ALA A 99 -3.75 4.97 -0.61
CA ALA A 99 -4.81 5.61 0.17
C ALA A 99 -5.86 4.59 0.69
N VAL A 100 -6.31 3.68 -0.17
CA VAL A 100 -7.27 2.62 0.22
C VAL A 100 -6.67 1.71 1.29
N THR A 101 -5.39 1.34 1.15
CA THR A 101 -4.67 0.57 2.17
C THR A 101 -4.63 1.28 3.52
N VAL A 102 -4.34 2.58 3.54
CA VAL A 102 -4.34 3.36 4.79
C VAL A 102 -5.71 3.33 5.45
N ILE A 103 -6.78 3.54 4.66
CA ILE A 103 -8.16 3.49 5.16
C ILE A 103 -8.45 2.09 5.72
N GLY A 104 -8.09 1.03 5.00
CA GLY A 104 -8.26 -0.35 5.44
C GLY A 104 -7.52 -0.64 6.76
N ALA A 105 -6.25 -0.25 6.87
CA ALA A 105 -5.46 -0.44 8.08
C ALA A 105 -6.04 0.32 9.29
N LEU A 106 -6.56 1.53 9.06
CA LEU A 106 -7.23 2.31 10.12
C LEU A 106 -8.64 1.79 10.44
N ALA A 107 -9.29 1.07 9.53
CA ALA A 107 -10.58 0.44 9.73
C ALA A 107 -10.49 -0.87 10.54
N GLU A 108 -9.28 -1.46 10.64
CA GLU A 108 -9.04 -2.68 11.40
C GLU A 108 -8.99 -2.42 12.91
N PRO A 109 -9.80 -3.13 13.73
CA PRO A 109 -9.80 -2.97 15.19
C PRO A 109 -8.44 -3.21 15.84
N ILE A 110 -7.62 -4.12 15.29
CA ILE A 110 -6.30 -4.45 15.84
C ILE A 110 -5.37 -3.24 15.89
N THR A 111 -5.49 -2.32 14.91
CA THR A 111 -4.70 -1.09 14.85
C THR A 111 -4.93 -0.24 16.10
N TRP A 112 -6.19 -0.11 16.54
CA TRP A 112 -6.54 0.67 17.72
C TRP A 112 -6.33 -0.10 19.03
N ARG A 113 -6.56 -1.42 19.05
CA ARG A 113 -6.25 -2.25 20.23
C ARG A 113 -4.76 -2.23 20.56
N SER A 114 -3.89 -2.13 19.55
CA SER A 114 -2.42 -2.11 19.76
C SER A 114 -1.90 -0.90 20.57
N ILE A 115 -2.68 0.19 20.65
CA ILE A 115 -2.31 1.42 21.39
C ILE A 115 -3.03 1.56 22.74
N THR A 116 -3.99 0.69 23.04
CA THR A 116 -4.70 0.71 24.32
C THR A 116 -3.84 0.08 25.41
N PRO A 117 -3.70 0.68 26.61
CA PRO A 117 -2.84 0.14 27.67
C PRO A 117 -3.12 -1.32 28.04
N GLU A 118 -4.38 -1.74 28.01
CA GLU A 118 -4.81 -3.11 28.38
C GLU A 118 -4.44 -4.17 27.35
N THR A 119 -4.29 -3.80 26.08
CA THR A 119 -4.06 -4.71 24.95
C THR A 119 -2.79 -4.37 24.17
N PHE A 120 -1.88 -3.63 24.80
CA PHE A 120 -0.63 -3.18 24.19
C PHE A 120 0.25 -4.38 23.83
N ASP A 121 0.57 -4.50 22.54
CA ASP A 121 1.56 -5.44 22.01
C ASP A 121 2.51 -4.64 21.09
N PRO A 122 3.80 -4.50 21.43
CA PRO A 122 4.75 -3.71 20.65
C PRO A 122 4.96 -4.25 19.23
N LEU A 123 4.76 -5.56 19.00
CA LEU A 123 4.83 -6.15 17.67
C LEU A 123 3.65 -5.66 16.81
N TYR A 124 2.43 -5.74 17.34
CA TYR A 124 1.24 -5.28 16.61
C TYR A 124 1.30 -3.77 16.37
N LEU A 125 1.72 -2.99 17.36
CA LEU A 125 1.87 -1.56 17.20
C LEU A 125 2.86 -1.21 16.08
N SER A 126 4.02 -1.87 16.07
CA SER A 126 5.04 -1.64 15.04
C SER A 126 4.52 -1.98 13.64
N LEU A 127 3.83 -3.12 13.50
CA LEU A 127 3.23 -3.53 12.23
C LEU A 127 2.13 -2.56 11.79
N SER A 128 1.18 -2.22 12.66
CA SER A 128 0.10 -1.28 12.37
C SER A 128 0.62 0.10 11.97
N VAL A 129 1.63 0.62 12.68
CA VAL A 129 2.27 1.90 12.31
C VAL A 129 2.89 1.82 10.92
N LEU A 130 3.60 0.74 10.59
CA LEU A 130 4.22 0.58 9.27
C LEU A 130 3.18 0.37 8.16
N LEU A 131 2.12 -0.40 8.43
CA LEU A 131 0.98 -0.63 7.52
C LEU A 131 0.17 0.64 7.24
N VAL A 132 0.29 1.67 8.07
CA VAL A 132 -0.30 2.99 7.82
C VAL A 132 0.72 3.94 7.18
N ALA A 133 1.90 4.07 7.78
CA ALA A 133 2.88 5.08 7.40
C ALA A 133 3.48 4.85 6.00
N VAL A 134 3.85 3.61 5.67
CA VAL A 134 4.46 3.28 4.39
C VAL A 134 3.50 3.51 3.21
N PRO A 135 2.25 3.00 3.22
CA PRO A 135 1.33 3.25 2.12
C PRO A 135 0.83 4.71 2.07
N ALA A 136 0.77 5.42 3.20
CA ALA A 136 0.53 6.87 3.20
C ALA A 136 1.65 7.63 2.47
N ALA A 137 2.91 7.32 2.79
CA ALA A 137 4.06 7.89 2.10
C ALA A 137 4.05 7.54 0.61
N LEU A 138 3.75 6.27 0.26
CA LEU A 138 3.62 5.83 -1.13
C LEU A 138 2.54 6.63 -1.86
N ALA A 139 1.38 6.83 -1.23
CA ALA A 139 0.26 7.55 -1.81
C ALA A 139 0.63 9.00 -2.14
N LEU A 140 1.28 9.68 -1.21
CA LEU A 140 1.71 11.08 -1.36
C LEU A 140 2.81 11.23 -2.41
N VAL A 141 3.84 10.37 -2.38
CA VAL A 141 4.95 10.41 -3.33
C VAL A 141 4.44 10.11 -4.74
N ALA A 142 3.64 9.06 -4.91
CA ALA A 142 3.04 8.72 -6.20
C ALA A 142 2.14 9.85 -6.72
N PHE A 143 1.29 10.45 -5.88
CA PHE A 143 0.47 11.59 -6.31
C PHE A 143 1.32 12.79 -6.75
N SER A 144 2.40 13.10 -6.02
CA SER A 144 3.32 14.17 -6.37
C SER A 144 4.00 13.94 -7.73
N GLU A 145 4.32 12.68 -8.04
CA GLU A 145 4.92 12.26 -9.30
C GLU A 145 3.92 12.37 -10.45
N PHE A 146 2.68 11.91 -10.24
CA PHE A 146 1.60 12.08 -11.20
C PHE A 146 1.37 13.55 -11.57
N ARG A 147 1.34 14.45 -10.57
CA ARG A 147 1.20 15.90 -10.78
C ARG A 147 2.35 16.47 -11.61
N ALA A 148 3.60 16.08 -11.31
CA ALA A 148 4.77 16.53 -12.06
C ALA A 148 4.69 16.09 -13.54
N ARG A 149 4.37 14.83 -13.80
CA ARG A 149 4.22 14.32 -15.18
C ARG A 149 3.11 15.02 -15.94
N ARG A 150 1.98 15.33 -15.29
CA ARG A 150 0.87 16.07 -15.92
C ARG A 150 1.28 17.49 -16.30
N ALA A 151 2.02 18.19 -15.43
CA ALA A 151 2.51 19.53 -15.71
C ALA A 151 3.49 19.55 -16.90
N HIS A 152 4.40 18.57 -16.98
CA HIS A 152 5.31 18.43 -18.12
C HIS A 152 4.58 18.16 -19.44
N GLY A 153 3.60 17.25 -19.43
CA GLY A 153 2.80 16.94 -20.61
C GLY A 153 1.92 18.11 -21.09
N ALA A 154 1.47 18.98 -20.19
CA ALA A 154 0.72 20.19 -20.55
C ALA A 154 1.62 21.24 -21.22
N ARG A 155 2.83 21.46 -20.68
CA ARG A 155 3.81 22.40 -21.25
C ARG A 155 4.27 21.99 -22.65
N ALA A 156 4.49 20.69 -22.88
CA ALA A 156 4.89 20.18 -24.19
C ALA A 156 3.81 20.29 -25.27
N LYS A 157 2.54 20.51 -24.91
CA LYS A 157 1.44 20.74 -25.85
C LYS A 157 1.21 22.23 -26.17
N ALA A 158 1.83 23.13 -25.40
CA ALA A 158 1.66 24.58 -25.52
C ALA A 158 2.78 25.25 -26.33
N LEU A 159 3.82 24.48 -26.70
CA LEU A 159 4.91 24.84 -27.60
C LEU A 159 4.66 24.19 -28.95
#